data_AF-A0A9X3HED5-F1
#
_entry.id   AF-A0A9X3HED5-F1
#
_cell.length_a   1.000
_cell.length_b   1.000
_cell.length_c   1.000
_cell.angle_alpha   90.00
_cell.angle_beta   90.00
_cell.angle_gamma   90.00
#
_symmetry.space_group_name_H-M   'P 1'
#
loop_
_entity.id
_entity.type
_entity.pdbx_description
1 polymer ?
#
loop_
_entity_poly.entity_id
_entity_poly.type
_entity_poly.pdbx_seq_one_letter_code
_entity_poly.pdbx_strand_id
1 'polypeptide(L)'
;MNRTILLILLIPVLNSCIVDDESSFIKDPFDPRVPQYSEEGANTAGAYIDDQAWSARKRIISSIFSSSPVTVGSVSFYNSADPDGTFIAFEGGDLLINESNVSCSVGFFLAEFDLNQLNDLRLLENKRVELDGVANYGQMVLRNDFSAIAPENAGVGTFHIRRVAKIQNGEWEISGTFGFSINSENQDAKVFSGRFDYEVSDEQFGEF
;
A
#
# COMPACT_ATOMS: atom_id res chain seq x y z
N MET A 1 -12.51 5.18 47.16
CA MET A 1 -12.02 4.46 45.96
C MET A 1 -10.50 4.33 46.10
N ASN A 2 -9.99 3.09 46.20
CA ASN A 2 -8.59 2.83 46.55
C ASN A 2 -7.65 3.33 45.46
N ARG A 3 -6.69 4.21 45.82
CA ARG A 3 -5.66 4.74 44.90
C ARG A 3 -4.89 3.64 44.16
N THR A 4 -4.78 2.46 44.75
CA THR A 4 -4.13 1.28 44.17
C THR A 4 -4.86 0.72 42.95
N ILE A 5 -6.20 0.77 42.93
CA ILE A 5 -7.00 0.29 41.78
C ILE A 5 -6.85 1.24 40.59
N LEU A 6 -6.74 2.55 40.85
CA LEU A 6 -6.51 3.56 39.81
C LEU A 6 -5.12 3.40 39.16
N LEU A 7 -4.10 3.06 39.95
CA LEU A 7 -2.73 2.81 39.45
C LEU A 7 -2.63 1.56 38.58
N ILE A 8 -3.33 0.47 38.94
CA ILE A 8 -3.35 -0.77 38.14
C ILE A 8 -4.05 -0.55 36.79
N LEU A 9 -5.07 0.31 36.74
CA LEU A 9 -5.78 0.67 35.51
C LEU A 9 -4.99 1.63 34.59
N LEU A 10 -4.03 2.40 35.13
CA LEU A 10 -3.22 3.35 34.34
C LEU A 10 -2.03 2.69 33.61
N ILE A 11 -1.52 1.57 34.13
CA ILE A 11 -0.37 0.85 33.56
C ILE A 11 -0.63 0.33 32.13
N PRO A 12 -1.78 -0.25 31.75
CA PRO A 12 -1.99 -0.71 30.38
C PRO A 12 -2.14 0.44 29.36
N VAL A 13 -2.59 1.63 29.78
CA VAL A 13 -2.79 2.78 28.87
C VAL A 13 -1.46 3.44 28.47
N LEU A 14 -0.41 3.28 29.27
CA LEU A 14 0.92 3.86 29.01
C LEU A 14 1.86 2.96 28.18
N ASN A 15 1.43 1.74 27.81
CA ASN A 15 2.32 0.72 27.22
C ASN A 15 2.02 0.35 25.76
N SER A 16 1.12 1.03 25.06
CA SER A 16 1.03 0.90 23.59
C SER A 16 2.05 1.84 22.94
N CYS A 17 3.27 1.35 22.70
CA CYS A 17 4.26 2.06 21.90
C CYS A 17 4.08 1.70 20.42
N ILE A 18 3.74 2.69 19.60
CA ILE A 18 3.91 2.60 18.15
C ILE A 18 5.37 2.99 17.88
N VAL A 19 6.15 2.09 17.29
CA VAL A 19 7.50 2.42 16.82
C VAL A 19 7.37 2.75 15.34
N ASP A 20 7.27 4.03 15.05
CA ASP A 20 7.38 4.52 13.69
C ASP A 20 8.86 4.50 13.30
N ASP A 21 9.20 3.84 12.20
CA ASP A 21 10.54 3.93 11.61
C ASP A 21 10.70 5.30 10.94
N GLU A 22 10.82 6.38 11.74
CA GLU A 22 10.87 7.78 11.24
C GLU A 22 11.96 8.03 10.19
N SER A 23 12.92 7.11 10.05
CA SER A 23 14.01 7.25 9.09
C SER A 23 13.58 7.07 7.63
N SER A 24 12.47 6.39 7.36
CA SER A 24 12.03 6.06 6.00
C SER A 24 11.04 7.05 5.37
N PHE A 25 10.37 7.90 6.15
CA PHE A 25 9.38 8.84 5.60
C PHE A 25 9.96 10.24 5.37
N ILE A 26 10.51 10.45 4.18
CA ILE A 26 10.93 11.77 3.73
C ILE A 26 9.74 12.47 3.09
N LYS A 27 9.35 13.64 3.60
CA LYS A 27 8.23 14.43 3.07
C LYS A 27 8.60 15.08 1.74
N ASP A 28 7.65 15.15 0.81
CA ASP A 28 7.86 15.92 -0.42
C ASP A 28 8.06 17.42 -0.08
N PRO A 29 9.11 18.07 -0.61
CA PRO A 29 9.42 19.47 -0.30
C PRO A 29 8.37 20.46 -0.84
N PHE A 30 7.57 20.07 -1.84
CA PHE A 30 6.50 20.89 -2.42
C PHE A 30 5.14 20.61 -1.76
N ASP A 31 4.85 19.38 -1.34
CA ASP A 31 3.66 19.06 -0.53
C ASP A 31 3.97 18.04 0.59
N PRO A 32 4.09 18.49 1.86
CA PRO A 32 4.50 17.63 2.96
C PRO A 32 3.46 16.58 3.38
N ARG A 33 2.27 16.55 2.75
CA ARG A 33 1.21 15.55 2.99
C ARG A 33 1.47 14.23 2.28
N VAL A 34 2.39 14.21 1.31
CA VAL A 34 2.75 13.03 0.51
C VAL A 34 4.24 12.73 0.65
N PRO A 35 4.66 11.46 0.58
CA PRO A 35 6.07 11.11 0.61
C PRO A 35 6.82 11.71 -0.59
N GLN A 36 8.09 12.01 -0.39
CA GLN A 36 9.03 12.31 -1.47
C GLN A 36 9.26 11.04 -2.29
N TYR A 37 9.36 11.20 -3.60
CA TYR A 37 9.81 10.11 -4.47
C TYR A 37 11.33 10.06 -4.48
N SER A 38 11.93 8.95 -4.02
CA SER A 38 13.38 8.76 -3.91
C SER A 38 13.97 7.70 -4.85
N GLU A 39 13.21 6.67 -5.25
CA GLU A 39 13.77 5.46 -5.92
C GLU A 39 14.86 4.76 -5.08
N GLU A 40 14.74 4.81 -3.75
CA GLU A 40 15.74 4.34 -2.77
C GLU A 40 15.17 3.28 -1.80
N GLY A 41 13.95 2.78 -2.02
CA GLY A 41 13.32 1.79 -1.15
C GLY A 41 12.71 2.36 0.12
N ALA A 42 12.16 3.59 0.08
CA ALA A 42 11.63 4.29 1.26
C ALA A 42 10.39 3.65 1.93
N ASN A 43 9.95 2.48 1.46
CA ASN A 43 8.83 1.69 2.00
C ASN A 43 7.53 2.51 2.15
N THR A 44 7.21 3.29 1.12
CA THR A 44 6.09 4.22 1.13
C THR A 44 5.41 4.33 -0.23
N ALA A 45 4.10 4.61 -0.21
CA ALA A 45 3.36 5.12 -1.35
C ALA A 45 2.58 6.38 -0.96
N GLY A 46 2.25 7.19 -1.96
CA GLY A 46 1.31 8.28 -1.79
C GLY A 46 0.69 8.71 -3.10
N ALA A 47 -0.48 9.33 -2.99
CA ALA A 47 -1.27 9.85 -4.11
C ALA A 47 -2.27 10.89 -3.59
N TYR A 48 -2.99 11.52 -4.51
CA TYR A 48 -4.23 12.23 -4.17
C TYR A 48 -5.42 11.41 -4.63
N ILE A 49 -6.41 11.28 -3.76
CA ILE A 49 -7.70 10.65 -4.02
C ILE A 49 -8.75 11.73 -3.80
N ASP A 50 -9.39 12.20 -4.87
CA ASP A 50 -10.35 13.32 -4.84
C ASP A 50 -9.81 14.55 -4.10
N ASP A 51 -8.58 14.94 -4.47
CA ASP A 51 -7.80 16.04 -3.90
C ASP A 51 -7.40 15.86 -2.41
N GLN A 52 -7.74 14.72 -1.79
CA GLN A 52 -7.27 14.35 -0.46
C GLN A 52 -5.99 13.53 -0.52
N ALA A 53 -5.05 13.82 0.38
CA ALA A 53 -3.80 13.08 0.46
C ALA A 53 -4.05 11.67 0.99
N TRP A 54 -3.54 10.69 0.25
CA TRP A 54 -3.40 9.32 0.68
C TRP A 54 -1.93 8.97 0.81
N SER A 55 -1.58 8.27 1.89
CA SER A 55 -0.23 7.77 2.09
C SER A 55 -0.24 6.39 2.72
N ALA A 56 0.58 5.47 2.21
CA ALA A 56 0.89 4.21 2.83
C ALA A 56 2.37 4.20 3.24
N ARG A 57 2.65 3.66 4.42
CA ARG A 57 4.01 3.61 4.97
C ARG A 57 4.15 2.35 5.82
N LYS A 58 5.19 1.58 5.56
CA LYS A 58 5.50 0.39 6.36
C LYS A 58 5.69 0.77 7.83
N ARG A 59 4.86 0.21 8.71
CA ARG A 59 4.94 0.40 10.18
C ARG A 59 4.81 -0.95 10.87
N ILE A 60 5.53 -1.11 11.97
CA ILE A 60 5.43 -2.29 12.83
C ILE A 60 4.60 -1.92 14.06
N ILE A 61 3.37 -2.41 14.10
CA ILE A 61 2.46 -2.17 15.21
C ILE A 61 2.64 -3.31 16.22
N SER A 62 3.20 -2.97 17.37
CA SER A 62 3.27 -3.86 18.52
C SER A 62 2.10 -3.59 19.46
N SER A 63 1.41 -4.65 19.89
CA SER A 63 0.31 -4.55 20.87
C SER A 63 0.59 -5.48 22.03
N ILE A 64 0.36 -5.01 23.25
CA ILE A 64 0.45 -5.88 24.45
C ILE A 64 -0.59 -7.01 24.44
N PHE A 65 -1.63 -6.89 23.60
CA PHE A 65 -2.67 -7.90 23.43
C PHE A 65 -2.35 -8.88 22.29
N SER A 66 -1.26 -8.68 21.56
CA SER A 66 -0.78 -9.58 20.52
C SER A 66 0.61 -10.10 20.89
N SER A 67 0.82 -11.41 20.77
CA SER A 67 2.16 -11.99 20.96
C SER A 67 3.13 -11.66 19.82
N SER A 68 2.60 -11.17 18.69
CA SER A 68 3.36 -10.92 17.47
C SER A 68 3.06 -9.52 16.95
N PRO A 69 4.10 -8.75 16.56
CA PRO A 69 3.89 -7.47 15.90
C PRO A 69 3.20 -7.68 14.56
N VAL A 70 2.42 -6.68 14.12
CA VAL A 70 1.75 -6.65 12.83
C VAL A 70 2.42 -5.60 11.95
N THR A 71 2.81 -5.97 10.75
CA THR A 71 3.28 -5.03 9.74
C THR A 71 2.08 -4.46 8.99
N VAL A 72 2.00 -3.15 8.85
CA VAL A 72 1.01 -2.44 8.03
C VAL A 72 1.71 -1.54 7.04
N GLY A 73 1.04 -1.08 5.98
CA GLY A 73 1.63 -0.13 5.05
C GLY A 73 2.59 -0.75 4.04
N SER A 74 2.58 -2.07 3.87
CA SER A 74 3.43 -2.83 2.95
C SER A 74 2.84 -2.88 1.53
N VAL A 75 3.66 -3.35 0.59
CA VAL A 75 3.18 -3.86 -0.68
C VAL A 75 2.95 -5.36 -0.57
N SER A 76 1.92 -5.89 -1.22
CA SER A 76 1.60 -7.32 -1.28
C SER A 76 1.33 -7.72 -2.73
N PHE A 77 1.71 -8.94 -3.09
CA PHE A 77 1.54 -9.53 -4.43
C PHE A 77 0.68 -10.77 -4.29
N TYR A 78 -0.51 -10.73 -4.86
CA TYR A 78 -1.46 -11.83 -4.79
C TYR A 78 -1.69 -12.40 -6.17
N ASN A 79 -1.36 -13.67 -6.36
CA ASN A 79 -1.67 -14.35 -7.60
C ASN A 79 -3.13 -14.79 -7.62
N SER A 80 -3.77 -14.60 -8.77
CA SER A 80 -5.14 -15.01 -9.03
C SER A 80 -5.12 -15.97 -10.20
N ALA A 81 -5.79 -17.10 -10.05
CA ALA A 81 -5.97 -18.07 -11.12
C ALA A 81 -7.16 -17.71 -12.04
N ASP A 82 -8.10 -16.88 -11.57
CA ASP A 82 -9.28 -16.45 -12.32
C ASP A 82 -9.73 -15.05 -11.85
N PRO A 83 -9.42 -13.97 -12.60
CA PRO A 83 -8.62 -13.95 -13.83
C PRO A 83 -7.14 -14.26 -13.57
N ASP A 84 -6.45 -14.81 -14.58
CA ASP A 84 -5.00 -15.12 -14.54
C ASP A 84 -4.17 -13.82 -14.49
N GLY A 85 -3.38 -13.67 -13.44
CA GLY A 85 -2.48 -12.54 -13.26
C GLY A 85 -2.15 -12.27 -11.80
N THR A 86 -1.48 -11.15 -11.55
CA THR A 86 -1.12 -10.71 -10.21
C THR A 86 -1.83 -9.41 -9.84
N PHE A 87 -2.35 -9.38 -8.62
CA PHE A 87 -2.78 -8.16 -7.97
C PHE A 87 -1.69 -7.60 -7.07
N ILE A 88 -1.26 -6.37 -7.34
CA ILE A 88 -0.29 -5.65 -6.52
C ILE A 88 -1.04 -4.68 -5.62
N ALA A 89 -0.97 -4.86 -4.31
CA ALA A 89 -1.68 -4.06 -3.33
C ALA A 89 -0.73 -3.21 -2.50
N PHE A 90 -0.98 -1.91 -2.40
CA PHE A 90 -0.39 -1.02 -1.39
C PHE A 90 -1.36 -0.92 -0.22
N GLU A 91 -1.07 -1.68 0.84
CA GLU A 91 -2.01 -1.96 1.91
C GLU A 91 -1.88 -1.00 3.08
N GLY A 92 -2.96 -0.82 3.85
CA GLY A 92 -2.89 -0.10 5.13
C GLY A 92 -2.51 1.37 5.00
N GLY A 93 -2.90 2.02 3.90
CA GLY A 93 -2.75 3.45 3.75
C GLY A 93 -3.76 4.24 4.57
N ASP A 94 -3.43 5.51 4.81
CA ASP A 94 -4.24 6.49 5.51
C ASP A 94 -4.71 7.55 4.49
N LEU A 95 -6.03 7.68 4.32
CA LEU A 95 -6.67 8.72 3.52
C LEU A 95 -7.24 9.79 4.45
N LEU A 96 -6.83 11.05 4.26
CA LEU A 96 -7.25 12.16 5.11
C LEU A 96 -8.59 12.74 4.63
N ILE A 97 -9.70 12.42 5.29
CA ILE A 97 -11.02 12.97 4.96
C ILE A 97 -11.53 13.80 6.15
N ASN A 98 -11.77 15.09 5.95
CA ASN A 98 -12.28 16.00 7.00
C ASN A 98 -11.51 15.86 8.33
N GLU A 99 -10.18 15.89 8.27
CA GLU A 99 -9.27 15.75 9.42
C GLU A 99 -9.29 14.37 10.12
N SER A 100 -9.98 13.39 9.54
CA SER A 100 -10.00 12.01 10.03
C SER A 100 -9.23 11.08 9.09
N ASN A 101 -8.40 10.20 9.65
CA ASN A 101 -7.73 9.16 8.87
C ASN A 101 -8.70 8.01 8.63
N VAL A 102 -8.99 7.75 7.36
CA VAL A 102 -9.75 6.59 6.90
C VAL A 102 -8.76 5.61 6.31
N SER A 103 -8.75 4.38 6.82
CA SER A 103 -7.87 3.36 6.27
C SER A 103 -8.32 3.02 4.85
N CYS A 104 -7.36 3.00 3.93
CA CYS A 104 -7.59 2.90 2.51
C CYS A 104 -6.39 2.23 1.87
N SER A 105 -6.64 1.22 1.05
CA SER A 105 -5.61 0.57 0.26
C SER A 105 -5.85 0.79 -1.22
N VAL A 106 -4.76 0.79 -1.99
CA VAL A 106 -4.79 0.99 -3.44
C VAL A 106 -4.13 -0.22 -4.08
N GLY A 107 -4.81 -0.85 -5.04
CA GLY A 107 -4.29 -2.04 -5.70
C GLY A 107 -4.43 -2.01 -7.21
N PHE A 108 -3.70 -2.89 -7.89
CA PHE A 108 -3.62 -2.98 -9.34
C PHE A 108 -3.66 -4.44 -9.75
N PHE A 109 -4.69 -4.83 -10.50
CA PHE A 109 -4.69 -6.12 -11.16
C PHE A 109 -3.97 -5.99 -12.51
N LEU A 110 -2.98 -6.85 -12.75
CA LEU A 110 -2.19 -6.88 -13.97
C LEU A 110 -2.34 -8.26 -14.63
N ALA A 111 -3.14 -8.33 -15.69
CA ALA A 111 -3.26 -9.54 -16.49
C ALA A 111 -1.92 -9.88 -17.16
N GLU A 112 -1.69 -11.17 -17.38
CA GLU A 112 -0.48 -11.71 -18.06
C GLU A 112 0.84 -11.53 -17.29
N PHE A 113 0.79 -11.00 -16.07
CA PHE A 113 1.91 -10.98 -15.14
C PHE A 113 1.66 -12.02 -14.05
N ASP A 114 2.40 -13.11 -14.09
CA ASP A 114 2.37 -14.16 -13.08
C ASP A 114 3.61 -14.03 -12.18
N LEU A 115 3.46 -13.28 -11.08
CA LEU A 115 4.54 -12.91 -10.16
C LEU A 115 4.49 -13.80 -8.93
N ASN A 116 5.13 -14.97 -8.98
CA ASN A 116 5.08 -15.96 -7.90
C ASN A 116 6.24 -15.85 -6.90
N GLN A 117 7.29 -15.12 -7.27
CA GLN A 117 8.52 -15.03 -6.49
C GLN A 117 9.27 -13.73 -6.79
N LEU A 118 10.19 -13.37 -5.90
CA LEU A 118 11.01 -12.16 -6.01
C LEU A 118 11.70 -11.97 -7.38
N ASN A 119 12.17 -13.05 -7.99
CA ASN A 119 12.86 -12.94 -9.28
C ASN A 119 11.93 -12.53 -10.44
N ASP A 120 10.63 -12.76 -10.31
CA ASP A 120 9.64 -12.42 -11.34
C ASP A 120 9.40 -10.91 -11.40
N LEU A 121 9.74 -10.16 -10.35
CA LEU A 121 9.66 -8.69 -10.34
C LEU A 121 10.46 -8.06 -11.49
N ARG A 122 11.52 -8.72 -11.97
CA ARG A 122 12.30 -8.26 -13.14
C ARG A 122 11.44 -8.08 -14.39
N LEU A 123 10.34 -8.83 -14.51
CA LEU A 123 9.40 -8.72 -15.64
C LEU A 123 8.73 -7.35 -15.68
N LEU A 124 8.70 -6.64 -14.55
CA LEU A 124 8.08 -5.34 -14.37
C LEU A 124 9.04 -4.16 -14.58
N GLU A 125 10.33 -4.41 -14.79
CA GLU A 125 11.31 -3.33 -14.93
C GLU A 125 10.98 -2.43 -16.13
N ASN A 126 10.81 -1.13 -15.86
CA ASN A 126 10.42 -0.11 -16.83
C ASN A 126 9.12 -0.47 -17.59
N LYS A 127 8.20 -1.20 -16.94
CA LYS A 127 6.90 -1.54 -17.50
C LYS A 127 5.87 -0.49 -17.17
N ARG A 128 5.28 0.05 -18.23
CA ARG A 128 4.09 0.87 -18.17
C ARG A 128 2.90 0.02 -18.63
N VAL A 129 1.94 -0.18 -17.72
CA VAL A 129 0.69 -0.88 -17.96
C VAL A 129 -0.42 0.17 -18.06
N GLU A 130 -1.16 0.11 -19.17
CA GLU A 130 -2.39 0.89 -19.33
C GLU A 130 -3.52 0.12 -18.65
N LEU A 131 -4.24 0.79 -17.76
CA LEU A 131 -5.35 0.23 -17.01
C LEU A 131 -6.62 0.51 -17.81
N ASP A 132 -7.22 -0.54 -18.38
CA ASP A 132 -8.38 -0.48 -19.26
C ASP A 132 -9.71 -0.71 -18.54
N GLY A 133 -9.67 -1.04 -17.25
CA GLY A 133 -10.87 -1.31 -16.44
C GLY A 133 -11.43 -2.72 -16.64
N VAL A 134 -10.76 -3.59 -17.39
CA VAL A 134 -11.22 -4.94 -17.72
C VAL A 134 -10.13 -5.98 -17.47
N ALA A 135 -9.06 -5.96 -18.26
CA ALA A 135 -7.94 -6.90 -18.11
C ALA A 135 -6.90 -6.35 -17.13
N ASN A 136 -6.68 -5.04 -17.15
CA ASN A 136 -5.77 -4.37 -16.24
C ASN A 136 -6.53 -3.22 -15.59
N TYR A 137 -6.51 -3.11 -14.26
CA TYR A 137 -7.28 -2.07 -13.59
C TYR A 137 -6.69 -1.69 -12.24
N GLY A 138 -6.93 -0.43 -11.86
CA GLY A 138 -6.69 0.05 -10.50
C GLY A 138 -7.93 -0.16 -9.63
N GLN A 139 -7.77 -0.38 -8.34
CA GLN A 139 -8.85 -0.44 -7.37
C GLN A 139 -8.47 0.31 -6.10
N MET A 140 -9.49 0.80 -5.41
CA MET A 140 -9.36 1.37 -4.07
C MET A 140 -10.29 0.63 -3.11
N VAL A 141 -9.74 0.18 -1.99
CA VAL A 141 -10.50 -0.55 -0.96
C VAL A 141 -10.47 0.24 0.34
N LEU A 142 -11.63 0.76 0.74
CA LEU A 142 -11.78 1.40 2.04
C LEU A 142 -11.83 0.34 3.15
N ARG A 143 -11.24 0.65 4.30
CA ARG A 143 -11.15 -0.22 5.48
C ARG A 143 -10.29 -1.49 5.28
N ASN A 144 -9.53 -1.58 4.19
CA ASN A 144 -8.64 -2.71 3.86
C ASN A 144 -9.33 -4.07 3.82
N ASP A 145 -10.62 -4.10 3.48
CA ASP A 145 -11.35 -5.35 3.29
C ASP A 145 -11.07 -5.92 1.88
N PHE A 146 -9.85 -6.40 1.66
CA PHE A 146 -9.41 -7.02 0.40
C PHE A 146 -10.02 -8.41 0.15
N SER A 147 -11.13 -8.75 0.81
CA SER A 147 -11.71 -10.09 0.75
C SER A 147 -12.14 -10.54 -0.65
N ALA A 148 -12.21 -9.63 -1.63
CA ALA A 148 -12.29 -9.97 -3.04
C ALA A 148 -11.73 -8.86 -3.94
N ILE A 149 -11.00 -9.25 -4.99
CA ILE A 149 -10.83 -8.40 -6.17
C ILE A 149 -12.19 -8.27 -6.84
N ALA A 150 -12.77 -7.07 -6.85
CA ALA A 150 -14.14 -6.83 -7.27
C ALA A 150 -14.17 -6.00 -8.57
N PRO A 151 -14.34 -6.61 -9.76
CA PRO A 151 -14.27 -5.91 -11.05
C PRO A 151 -15.24 -4.72 -11.16
N GLU A 152 -16.32 -4.69 -10.38
CA GLU A 152 -17.27 -3.58 -10.32
C GLU A 152 -16.66 -2.25 -9.86
N ASN A 153 -15.48 -2.25 -9.25
CA ASN A 153 -14.75 -1.03 -8.87
C ASN A 153 -13.44 -0.86 -9.66
N ALA A 154 -13.38 -1.45 -10.86
CA ALA A 154 -12.23 -1.34 -11.75
C ALA A 154 -12.04 0.10 -12.28
N GLY A 155 -10.84 0.63 -12.07
CA GLY A 155 -10.42 1.95 -12.51
C GLY A 155 -9.55 1.91 -13.77
N VAL A 156 -9.69 2.96 -14.58
CA VAL A 156 -8.99 3.19 -15.86
C VAL A 156 -7.88 4.22 -15.67
N GLY A 157 -6.71 4.03 -16.29
CA GLY A 157 -5.55 4.90 -16.08
C GLY A 157 -4.22 4.25 -16.44
N THR A 158 -3.19 4.49 -15.63
CA THR A 158 -1.82 4.04 -15.88
C THR A 158 -1.13 3.60 -14.61
N PHE A 159 -0.39 2.49 -14.69
CA PHE A 159 0.52 2.01 -13.65
C PHE A 159 1.91 1.82 -14.26
N HIS A 160 2.93 2.45 -13.72
CA HIS A 160 4.28 2.42 -14.27
C HIS A 160 5.29 2.04 -13.20
N ILE A 161 5.83 0.83 -13.30
CA ILE A 161 6.96 0.38 -12.51
C ILE A 161 8.22 0.84 -13.25
N ARG A 162 8.89 1.85 -12.69
CA ARG A 162 10.03 2.53 -13.32
C ARG A 162 11.33 1.76 -13.09
N ARG A 163 11.52 1.28 -11.87
CA ARG A 163 12.75 0.61 -11.45
C ARG A 163 12.41 -0.63 -10.65
N VAL A 164 13.15 -1.69 -10.94
CA VAL A 164 13.18 -2.92 -10.16
C VAL A 164 14.65 -3.26 -9.97
N ALA A 165 15.12 -3.31 -8.74
CA ALA A 165 16.54 -3.55 -8.48
C ALA A 165 16.72 -4.47 -7.28
N LYS A 166 17.84 -5.18 -7.26
CA LYS A 166 18.20 -6.07 -6.15
C LYS A 166 19.00 -5.28 -5.14
N ILE A 167 18.60 -5.32 -3.87
CA ILE A 167 19.33 -4.65 -2.78
C ILE A 167 20.21 -5.65 -2.01
N GLN A 168 21.02 -5.13 -1.09
CA GLN A 168 21.84 -5.97 -0.21
C GLN A 168 20.91 -6.87 0.63
N ASN A 169 21.32 -8.10 0.92
CA ASN A 169 20.54 -9.15 1.63
C ASN A 169 19.57 -9.99 0.78
N GLY A 170 19.50 -9.77 -0.54
CA GLY A 170 18.73 -10.63 -1.44
C GLY A 170 17.29 -10.18 -1.66
N GLU A 171 16.87 -9.12 -0.98
CA GLU A 171 15.60 -8.41 -1.20
C GLU A 171 15.64 -7.60 -2.50
N TRP A 172 14.47 -7.13 -2.91
CA TRP A 172 14.27 -6.32 -4.10
C TRP A 172 13.67 -4.97 -3.74
N GLU A 173 13.95 -3.94 -4.52
CA GLU A 173 13.24 -2.67 -4.47
C GLU A 173 12.39 -2.51 -5.73
N ILE A 174 11.18 -1.98 -5.57
CA ILE A 174 10.33 -1.55 -6.68
C ILE A 174 9.93 -0.09 -6.48
N SER A 175 9.99 0.70 -7.54
CA SER A 175 9.50 2.08 -7.49
C SER A 175 8.86 2.52 -8.80
N GLY A 176 7.93 3.46 -8.70
CA GLY A 176 7.13 3.83 -9.84
C GLY A 176 6.09 4.90 -9.56
N THR A 177 5.19 5.05 -10.53
CA THR A 177 4.12 6.06 -10.53
C THR A 177 2.80 5.46 -10.98
N PHE A 178 1.69 6.04 -10.53
CA PHE A 178 0.37 5.59 -10.93
C PHE A 178 -0.67 6.71 -10.92
N GLY A 179 -1.77 6.46 -11.60
CA GLY A 179 -2.96 7.29 -11.56
C GLY A 179 -4.08 6.64 -12.34
N PHE A 180 -5.30 6.70 -11.80
CA PHE A 180 -6.47 6.09 -12.41
C PHE A 180 -7.75 6.76 -11.92
N SER A 181 -8.87 6.46 -12.55
CA SER A 181 -10.19 6.91 -12.12
C SER A 181 -11.14 5.75 -12.12
N ILE A 182 -11.90 5.61 -11.03
CA ILE A 182 -12.99 4.65 -10.89
C ILE A 182 -14.27 5.40 -11.22
N ASN A 183 -15.07 4.86 -12.12
CA ASN A 183 -16.39 5.39 -12.45
C ASN A 183 -17.38 4.22 -12.48
N SER A 184 -17.91 3.89 -11.30
CA SER A 184 -18.89 2.82 -11.10
C SER A 184 -20.14 3.34 -10.40
N GLU A 185 -21.21 2.53 -10.38
CA GLU A 185 -22.45 2.89 -9.67
C GLU A 185 -22.24 3.08 -8.17
N ASN A 186 -21.25 2.39 -7.60
CA ASN A 186 -20.99 2.37 -6.16
C ASN A 186 -19.86 3.33 -5.74
N GLN A 187 -19.01 3.74 -6.68
CA GLN A 187 -17.81 4.50 -6.39
C GLN A 187 -17.40 5.38 -7.58
N ASP A 188 -17.26 6.67 -7.32
CA ASP A 188 -16.55 7.61 -8.20
C ASP A 188 -15.35 8.13 -7.41
N ALA A 189 -14.16 7.96 -7.97
CA ALA A 189 -12.92 8.37 -7.31
C ALA A 189 -11.82 8.62 -8.34
N LYS A 190 -11.04 9.68 -8.15
CA LYS A 190 -9.88 10.00 -8.97
C LYS A 190 -8.59 9.92 -8.17
N VAL A 191 -7.74 8.97 -8.55
CA VAL A 191 -6.40 8.78 -8.00
C VAL A 191 -5.36 9.39 -8.94
N PHE A 192 -4.58 10.37 -8.47
CA PHE A 192 -3.59 11.04 -9.31
C PHE A 192 -2.29 11.38 -8.58
N SER A 193 -1.24 11.65 -9.37
CA SER A 193 0.13 11.90 -8.89
C SER A 193 0.65 10.80 -7.95
N GLY A 194 0.20 9.57 -8.17
CA GLY A 194 0.57 8.41 -7.39
C GLY A 194 2.04 8.06 -7.59
N ARG A 195 2.70 7.68 -6.51
CA ARG A 195 4.10 7.27 -6.46
C ARG A 195 4.31 6.25 -5.36
N PHE A 196 5.24 5.33 -5.57
CA PHE A 196 5.60 4.32 -4.60
C PHE A 196 7.07 3.96 -4.71
N ASP A 197 7.61 3.47 -3.60
CA ASP A 197 8.98 3.05 -3.43
C ASP A 197 9.02 2.03 -2.27
N TYR A 198 9.21 0.74 -2.58
CA TYR A 198 9.10 -0.34 -1.59
C TYR A 198 10.22 -1.35 -1.72
N GLU A 199 10.67 -1.84 -0.57
CA GLU A 199 11.42 -3.08 -0.46
C GLU A 199 10.44 -4.27 -0.44
N VAL A 200 10.80 -5.33 -1.16
CA VAL A 200 10.02 -6.55 -1.35
C VAL A 200 10.89 -7.73 -0.95
N SER A 201 10.35 -8.58 -0.08
CA SER A 201 10.89 -9.88 0.29
C SER A 201 9.87 -10.98 -0.05
N ASP A 202 10.21 -12.24 0.24
CA ASP A 202 9.33 -13.37 -0.09
C ASP A 202 8.01 -13.33 0.71
N GLU A 203 7.96 -12.65 1.86
CA GLU A 203 6.78 -12.58 2.73
C GLU A 203 5.61 -11.79 2.11
N GLN A 204 5.89 -10.95 1.10
CA GLN A 204 4.89 -10.15 0.40
C GLN A 204 4.14 -10.94 -0.68
N PHE A 205 4.54 -12.18 -1.00
CA PHE A 205 3.88 -13.00 -2.01
C PHE A 205 2.85 -13.93 -1.37
N GLY A 206 1.62 -13.91 -1.88
CA GLY A 206 0.52 -14.74 -1.41
C GLY A 206 -0.42 -15.18 -2.54
N GLU A 207 -1.39 -16.00 -2.16
CA GLU A 207 -2.53 -16.39 -3.00
C GLU A 207 -3.80 -15.74 -2.43
N PHE A 208 -4.76 -15.44 -3.30
CA PHE A 208 -6.13 -15.06 -2.88
C PHE A 208 -6.93 -16.26 -2.37
#